data_AF-A0A847HXI3-F1
#
_entry.id   AF-A0A847HXI3-F1
#
_cell.length_a   1.000
_cell.length_b   1.000
_cell.length_c   1.000
_cell.angle_alpha   90.00
_cell.angle_beta   90.00
_cell.angle_gamma   90.00
#
_symmetry.space_group_name_H-M   'P 1'
#
loop_
_entity.id
_entity.type
_entity.pdbx_description
1 polymer ?
#
loop_
_entity_poly.entity_id
_entity_poly.type
_entity_poly.pdbx_seq_one_letter_code
_entity_poly.pdbx_strand_id
1 'polypeptide(L)'
;ITRPIALSGAGTLLVFAAVAFVVAYIALATVASWWWLNRHRLATLGWTTFAAIAVVASAVSLLTVSVTRGLSRGLATFSFVDLEAGSRAARATCYFGYSSPLRTRMDLSLAGAGSFLRPLSPGPTPTSWYATPQRYAATPANALLESTPLRATLKQFEGFWQGELNGAVRGELTIDRRSGELTAGSWLQNDLDVPLAGGYLLYVDPRLAGTPLRAAGQTVTWNGWKEVPPALNVIALPIPALKPGEKVSGLGQEEYARLPAARQRWQTLREPKFNKWPDLLTLYDLQQDWVGGRSRAPVANWDQTVREALLASTRNFYLHVQENNDKFEQSSGRSITTDGLMDVDVCHWLMQGPVKGAGGRPDVVAGQGLLLLYSDVPGPAQLQREGKPVKPNRGACLYRVRMPLQLVGSPPAGPPETGKEL
;
A
#
# COMPACT_ATOMS: atom_id res chain seq x y z
N ILE A 1 -5.58 -3.92 -1.24
CA ILE A 1 -4.68 -5.09 -1.44
C ILE A 1 -5.41 -6.34 -1.93
N THR A 2 -6.59 -6.69 -1.42
CA THR A 2 -7.39 -7.78 -2.04
C THR A 2 -7.83 -7.44 -3.46
N ARG A 3 -8.02 -6.16 -3.81
CA ARG A 3 -8.39 -5.67 -5.16
C ARG A 3 -7.32 -5.75 -6.26
N PRO A 4 -6.00 -5.52 -6.07
CA PRO A 4 -4.98 -5.86 -7.08
C PRO A 4 -4.79 -7.37 -7.21
N ILE A 5 -5.11 -8.16 -6.18
CA ILE A 5 -5.08 -9.62 -6.24
C ILE A 5 -6.37 -10.14 -6.90
N ALA A 6 -7.50 -9.48 -6.69
CA ALA A 6 -8.77 -9.77 -7.33
C ALA A 6 -8.81 -9.16 -8.74
N LEU A 7 -9.19 -9.93 -9.74
CA LEU A 7 -9.38 -9.42 -11.11
C LEU A 7 -10.69 -8.62 -11.24
N SER A 8 -11.14 -7.97 -10.15
CA SER A 8 -12.53 -7.55 -9.92
C SER A 8 -12.93 -6.22 -10.57
N GLY A 9 -11.97 -5.42 -11.06
CA GLY A 9 -12.29 -4.19 -11.80
C GLY A 9 -13.01 -4.44 -13.14
N ALA A 10 -12.89 -5.65 -13.70
CA ALA A 10 -13.53 -6.00 -14.97
C ALA A 10 -15.02 -6.35 -14.82
N GLY A 11 -15.50 -6.74 -13.63
CA GLY A 11 -16.85 -7.30 -13.46
C GLY A 11 -17.98 -6.33 -13.84
N THR A 12 -17.95 -5.11 -13.32
CA THR A 12 -19.02 -4.12 -13.53
C THR A 12 -19.07 -3.61 -14.97
N LEU A 13 -17.90 -3.34 -15.57
CA LEU A 13 -17.78 -2.96 -16.99
C LEU A 13 -18.28 -4.07 -17.91
N LEU A 14 -17.99 -5.34 -17.58
CA LEU A 14 -18.46 -6.50 -18.35
C LEU A 14 -19.97 -6.69 -18.26
N VAL A 15 -20.57 -6.47 -17.08
CA VAL A 15 -22.03 -6.51 -16.92
C VAL A 15 -22.68 -5.40 -17.75
N PHE A 16 -22.15 -4.19 -17.69
CA PHE A 16 -22.67 -3.07 -18.48
C PHE A 16 -22.55 -3.33 -19.99
N ALA A 17 -21.40 -3.83 -20.44
CA ALA A 17 -21.17 -4.21 -21.82
C ALA A 17 -22.10 -5.36 -22.27
N ALA A 18 -22.36 -6.34 -21.40
CA ALA A 18 -23.29 -7.43 -21.69
C ALA A 18 -24.73 -6.93 -21.85
N VAL A 19 -25.19 -6.04 -20.97
CA VAL A 19 -26.51 -5.42 -21.07
C VAL A 19 -26.63 -4.59 -22.34
N ALA A 20 -25.63 -3.75 -22.63
CA ALA A 20 -25.59 -2.95 -23.86
C ALA A 20 -25.62 -3.82 -25.13
N PHE A 21 -24.89 -4.94 -25.13
CA PHE A 21 -24.91 -5.90 -26.22
C PHE A 21 -26.30 -6.52 -26.44
N VAL A 22 -26.99 -6.92 -25.36
CA VAL A 22 -28.35 -7.48 -25.46
C VAL A 22 -29.33 -6.46 -26.03
N VAL A 23 -29.27 -5.21 -25.56
CA VAL A 23 -30.13 -4.12 -26.07
C VAL A 23 -29.85 -3.87 -27.56
N ALA A 24 -28.58 -3.76 -27.94
CA ALA A 24 -28.19 -3.56 -29.34
C ALA A 24 -28.63 -4.72 -30.23
N TYR A 25 -28.47 -5.97 -29.75
CA TYR A 25 -28.94 -7.16 -30.46
C TYR A 25 -30.44 -7.12 -30.70
N ILE A 26 -31.25 -6.82 -29.68
CA ILE A 26 -32.72 -6.74 -29.83
C ILE A 26 -33.07 -5.65 -30.85
N ALA A 27 -32.49 -4.45 -30.73
CA ALA A 27 -32.78 -3.34 -31.63
C ALA A 27 -32.39 -3.65 -33.09
N LEU A 28 -31.24 -4.29 -33.31
CA LEU A 28 -30.76 -4.70 -34.64
C LEU A 28 -31.61 -5.83 -35.22
N ALA A 29 -31.89 -6.87 -34.42
CA ALA A 29 -32.59 -8.06 -34.86
C ALA A 29 -34.07 -7.84 -35.10
N THR A 30 -34.69 -6.82 -34.48
CA THR A 30 -36.12 -6.52 -34.61
C THR A 30 -36.37 -5.21 -35.38
N VAL A 31 -36.10 -4.06 -34.77
CA VAL A 31 -36.51 -2.75 -35.30
C VAL A 31 -35.73 -2.39 -36.56
N ALA A 32 -34.40 -2.50 -36.53
CA ALA A 32 -33.55 -2.11 -37.66
C ALA A 32 -33.71 -3.07 -38.85
N SER A 33 -33.71 -4.38 -38.57
CA SER A 33 -33.92 -5.41 -39.61
C SER A 33 -35.30 -5.28 -40.26
N TRP A 34 -36.37 -5.07 -39.46
CA TRP A 34 -37.72 -4.91 -40.00
C TRP A 34 -37.85 -3.63 -40.81
N TRP A 35 -37.34 -2.50 -40.31
CA TRP A 35 -37.37 -1.23 -41.03
C TRP A 35 -36.64 -1.32 -42.38
N TRP A 36 -35.46 -1.93 -42.40
CA TRP A 36 -34.67 -2.13 -43.62
C TRP A 36 -35.38 -3.08 -44.60
N LEU A 37 -35.85 -4.23 -44.14
CA LEU A 37 -36.55 -5.21 -44.99
C LEU A 37 -37.87 -4.65 -45.55
N ASN A 38 -38.61 -3.90 -44.75
CA ASN A 38 -39.87 -3.28 -45.17
C ASN A 38 -39.63 -2.17 -46.21
N ARG A 39 -38.61 -1.33 -46.01
CA ARG A 39 -38.21 -0.29 -46.97
C ARG A 39 -37.79 -0.87 -48.32
N HIS A 40 -37.19 -2.06 -48.34
CA HIS A 40 -36.73 -2.72 -49.56
C HIS A 40 -37.72 -3.78 -50.12
N ARG A 41 -38.93 -3.90 -49.56
CA ARG A 41 -39.95 -4.90 -49.95
C ARG A 41 -39.47 -6.36 -49.86
N LEU A 42 -38.53 -6.64 -48.95
CA LEU A 42 -37.95 -7.96 -48.71
C LEU A 42 -38.50 -8.61 -47.42
N ALA A 43 -39.71 -8.22 -46.98
CA ALA A 43 -40.28 -8.66 -45.71
C ALA A 43 -40.42 -10.19 -45.59
N THR A 44 -40.51 -10.91 -46.71
CA THR A 44 -40.52 -12.39 -46.75
C THR A 44 -39.21 -13.03 -46.27
N LEU A 45 -38.10 -12.28 -46.24
CA LEU A 45 -36.78 -12.70 -45.75
C LEU A 45 -36.53 -12.34 -44.27
N GLY A 46 -37.58 -12.03 -43.51
CA GLY A 46 -37.49 -11.67 -42.09
C GLY A 46 -36.79 -12.73 -41.26
N TRP A 47 -37.22 -13.99 -41.39
CA TRP A 47 -36.64 -15.11 -40.63
C TRP A 47 -35.18 -15.39 -40.98
N THR A 48 -34.80 -15.28 -42.25
CA THR A 48 -33.40 -15.48 -42.70
C THR A 48 -32.48 -14.37 -42.20
N THR A 49 -32.95 -13.12 -42.25
CA THR A 49 -32.18 -11.97 -41.75
C THR A 49 -32.00 -12.05 -40.24
N PHE A 50 -33.05 -12.42 -39.50
CA PHE A 50 -32.96 -12.65 -38.07
C PHE A 50 -31.96 -13.78 -37.72
N ALA A 51 -32.02 -14.90 -38.44
CA ALA A 51 -31.09 -16.02 -38.25
C ALA A 51 -29.63 -15.59 -38.52
N ALA A 52 -29.38 -14.82 -39.58
CA ALA A 52 -28.04 -14.30 -39.88
C ALA A 52 -27.52 -13.38 -38.76
N ILE A 53 -28.35 -12.46 -38.25
CA ILE A 53 -27.99 -11.58 -37.13
C ILE A 53 -27.71 -12.40 -35.87
N ALA A 54 -28.50 -13.44 -35.58
CA ALA A 54 -28.31 -14.32 -34.43
C ALA A 54 -26.97 -15.09 -34.52
N VAL A 55 -26.60 -15.57 -35.71
CA VAL A 55 -25.30 -16.25 -35.92
C VAL A 55 -24.14 -15.26 -35.71
N VAL A 56 -24.21 -14.06 -36.28
CA VAL A 56 -23.18 -13.02 -36.10
C VAL A 56 -23.07 -12.63 -34.63
N ALA A 57 -24.19 -12.39 -33.95
CA ALA A 57 -24.22 -12.06 -32.52
C ALA A 57 -23.61 -13.19 -31.67
N SER A 58 -23.88 -14.45 -32.01
CA SER A 58 -23.28 -15.61 -31.33
C SER A 58 -21.76 -15.66 -31.53
N ALA A 59 -21.28 -15.41 -32.75
CA ALA A 59 -19.85 -15.35 -33.04
C ALA A 59 -19.16 -14.21 -32.28
N VAL A 60 -19.77 -13.02 -32.23
CA VAL A 60 -19.29 -11.88 -31.46
C VAL A 60 -19.25 -12.20 -29.96
N SER A 61 -20.31 -12.81 -29.42
CA SER A 61 -20.36 -13.21 -28.01
C SER A 61 -19.24 -14.19 -27.65
N LEU A 62 -19.00 -15.20 -28.49
CA LEU A 62 -17.90 -16.15 -28.30
C LEU A 62 -16.52 -15.47 -28.35
N LEU A 63 -16.31 -14.55 -29.29
CA LEU A 63 -15.10 -13.74 -29.35
C LEU A 63 -14.92 -12.88 -28.10
N THR A 64 -15.97 -12.22 -27.63
CA THR A 64 -15.94 -11.43 -26.39
C THR A 64 -15.60 -12.29 -25.19
N VAL A 65 -16.20 -13.49 -25.04
CA VAL A 65 -15.86 -14.41 -23.95
C VAL A 65 -14.39 -14.84 -24.04
N SER A 66 -13.87 -15.09 -25.24
CA SER A 66 -12.47 -15.47 -25.44
C SER A 66 -11.50 -14.35 -25.03
N VAL A 67 -11.80 -13.11 -25.42
CA VAL A 67 -11.01 -11.91 -25.08
C VAL A 67 -11.09 -11.58 -23.59
N THR A 68 -12.27 -11.64 -22.99
CA THR A 68 -12.49 -11.31 -21.57
C THR A 68 -11.91 -12.36 -20.63
N ARG A 69 -11.97 -13.64 -21.01
CA ARG A 69 -11.19 -14.69 -20.36
C ARG A 69 -9.69 -14.44 -20.49
N GLY A 70 -9.22 -13.64 -21.45
CA GLY A 70 -7.84 -13.18 -21.66
C GLY A 70 -7.35 -12.14 -20.66
N LEU A 71 -8.23 -11.21 -20.30
CA LEU A 71 -7.96 -10.12 -19.37
C LEU A 71 -7.92 -10.57 -17.90
N SER A 72 -8.56 -11.71 -17.60
CA SER A 72 -8.57 -12.35 -16.27
C SER A 72 -7.51 -13.45 -16.12
N ARG A 73 -6.49 -13.47 -17.00
CA ARG A 73 -5.42 -14.50 -17.00
C ARG A 73 -4.18 -14.02 -16.27
N GLY A 74 -3.44 -15.00 -15.77
CA GLY A 74 -2.06 -14.83 -15.39
C GLY A 74 -1.88 -14.52 -13.91
N LEU A 75 -0.74 -13.93 -13.59
CA LEU A 75 -0.27 -13.75 -12.23
C LEU A 75 -0.33 -12.27 -11.84
N ALA A 76 -1.07 -11.98 -10.78
CA ALA A 76 -1.05 -10.70 -10.08
C ALA A 76 -0.27 -10.85 -8.78
N THR A 77 0.61 -9.89 -8.46
CA THR A 77 1.44 -9.96 -7.24
C THR A 77 1.39 -8.68 -6.44
N PHE A 78 1.46 -8.80 -5.12
CA PHE A 78 1.76 -7.68 -4.24
C PHE A 78 2.72 -8.17 -3.16
N SER A 79 3.82 -7.47 -2.93
CA SER A 79 4.80 -7.87 -1.91
C SER A 79 5.12 -6.74 -0.95
N PHE A 80 5.23 -7.07 0.33
CA PHE A 80 5.83 -6.22 1.35
C PHE A 80 7.27 -6.68 1.52
N VAL A 81 8.24 -5.85 1.16
CA VAL A 81 9.66 -6.22 1.14
C VAL A 81 10.37 -5.53 2.31
N ASP A 82 10.91 -6.34 3.20
CA ASP A 82 11.62 -5.97 4.41
C ASP A 82 13.13 -5.99 4.19
N LEU A 83 13.78 -4.87 4.47
CA LEU A 83 15.23 -4.75 4.36
C LEU A 83 15.81 -3.72 5.33
N GLU A 84 17.12 -3.80 5.52
CA GLU A 84 17.91 -2.82 6.26
C GLU A 84 18.68 -1.93 5.28
N ALA A 85 18.84 -0.66 5.63
CA ALA A 85 19.59 0.30 4.83
C ALA A 85 21.00 -0.22 4.49
N GLY A 86 21.36 -0.18 3.20
CA GLY A 86 22.63 -0.66 2.69
C GLY A 86 22.79 -2.18 2.62
N SER A 87 21.83 -2.95 3.15
CA SER A 87 21.82 -4.41 3.03
C SER A 87 21.09 -4.83 1.76
N ARG A 88 21.62 -5.87 1.10
CA ARG A 88 20.95 -6.56 0.00
C ARG A 88 20.05 -7.69 0.50
N ALA A 89 20.26 -8.18 1.72
CA ALA A 89 19.46 -9.24 2.28
C ALA A 89 18.06 -8.69 2.59
N ALA A 90 17.04 -9.36 2.07
CA ALA A 90 15.66 -8.98 2.22
C ALA A 90 14.76 -10.18 2.52
N ARG A 91 13.63 -9.87 3.14
CA ARG A 91 12.52 -10.80 3.37
C ARG A 91 11.28 -10.18 2.76
N ALA A 92 10.31 -10.99 2.36
CA ALA A 92 9.06 -10.43 1.86
C ALA A 92 7.86 -11.29 2.23
N THR A 93 6.79 -10.63 2.66
CA THR A 93 5.46 -11.22 2.68
C THR A 93 4.81 -10.95 1.34
N CYS A 94 4.45 -12.01 0.64
CA CYS A 94 4.05 -11.96 -0.76
C CYS A 94 2.65 -12.51 -0.94
N TYR A 95 1.88 -11.84 -1.78
CA TYR A 95 0.51 -12.21 -2.11
C TYR A 95 0.38 -12.40 -3.60
N PHE A 96 -0.18 -13.55 -3.99
CA PHE A 96 -0.28 -13.98 -5.38
C PHE A 96 -1.74 -14.24 -5.73
N GLY A 97 -2.20 -13.68 -6.83
CA GLY A 97 -3.44 -14.04 -7.49
C GLY A 97 -3.13 -14.74 -8.80
N TYR A 98 -3.46 -16.02 -8.93
CA TYR A 98 -3.15 -16.80 -10.13
C TYR A 98 -4.42 -17.39 -10.76
N SER A 99 -4.57 -17.19 -12.07
CA SER A 99 -5.67 -17.70 -12.88
C SER A 99 -5.14 -18.40 -14.12
N SER A 100 -5.55 -19.66 -14.33
CA SER A 100 -5.17 -20.47 -15.49
C SER A 100 -6.36 -20.68 -16.44
N PRO A 101 -6.17 -20.54 -17.76
CA PRO A 101 -7.25 -20.78 -18.73
C PRO A 101 -7.63 -22.26 -18.82
N LEU A 102 -6.71 -23.16 -18.49
CA LEU A 102 -6.90 -24.61 -18.58
C LEU A 102 -7.20 -25.18 -17.20
N ARG A 103 -8.18 -26.08 -17.13
CA ARG A 103 -8.38 -26.90 -15.93
C ARG A 103 -7.20 -27.87 -15.81
N THR A 104 -6.27 -27.56 -14.94
CA THR A 104 -4.98 -28.26 -14.82
C THR A 104 -4.63 -28.44 -13.35
N ARG A 105 -3.84 -29.46 -13.04
CA ARG A 105 -3.16 -29.58 -11.75
C ARG A 105 -1.72 -29.21 -11.98
N MET A 106 -1.20 -28.32 -11.16
CA MET A 106 0.15 -27.80 -11.31
C MET A 106 0.82 -27.66 -9.97
N ASP A 107 2.12 -27.91 -9.94
CA ASP A 107 2.96 -27.66 -8.79
C ASP A 107 3.34 -26.18 -8.76
N LEU A 108 3.05 -25.53 -7.63
CA LEU A 108 3.35 -24.12 -7.41
C LEU A 108 4.36 -23.99 -6.28
N SER A 109 5.41 -23.19 -6.48
CA SER A 109 6.43 -22.99 -5.47
C SER A 109 6.96 -21.56 -5.39
N LEU A 110 7.71 -21.26 -4.34
CA LEU A 110 8.57 -20.07 -4.26
C LEU A 110 10.02 -20.49 -4.15
N ALA A 111 10.90 -19.77 -4.87
CA ALA A 111 12.32 -19.97 -4.75
C ALA A 111 12.86 -19.42 -3.41
N GLY A 112 14.00 -19.96 -2.97
CA GLY A 112 14.72 -19.50 -1.77
C GLY A 112 14.57 -20.45 -0.58
N ALA A 113 15.67 -20.69 0.12
CA ALA A 113 15.65 -21.49 1.33
C ALA A 113 14.90 -20.75 2.45
N GLY A 114 14.01 -21.44 3.16
CA GLY A 114 13.18 -20.86 4.21
C GLY A 114 11.96 -20.07 3.71
N SER A 115 11.76 -19.98 2.39
CA SER A 115 10.50 -19.51 1.81
C SER A 115 9.35 -20.47 2.15
N PHE A 116 8.12 -19.99 2.19
CA PHE A 116 6.94 -20.85 2.20
C PHE A 116 5.86 -20.30 1.27
N LEU A 117 5.00 -21.19 0.76
CA LEU A 117 3.82 -20.83 -0.01
C LEU A 117 2.62 -21.57 0.57
N ARG A 118 1.53 -20.85 0.78
CA ARG A 118 0.27 -21.39 1.29
C ARG A 118 -0.93 -20.74 0.62
N PRO A 119 -2.10 -21.38 0.67
CA PRO A 119 -3.35 -20.73 0.27
C PRO A 119 -3.60 -19.50 1.14
N LEU A 120 -4.13 -18.43 0.56
CA LEU A 120 -4.50 -17.26 1.34
C LEU A 120 -5.56 -17.67 2.37
N SER A 121 -5.29 -17.39 3.65
CA SER A 121 -6.23 -17.73 4.73
C SER A 121 -7.56 -17.00 4.51
N PRO A 122 -8.71 -17.65 4.76
CA PRO A 122 -9.98 -16.96 4.69
C PRO A 122 -10.00 -15.83 5.73
N GLY A 123 -10.30 -14.63 5.26
CA GLY A 123 -10.55 -13.47 6.11
C GLY A 123 -11.78 -13.64 7.00
N PRO A 124 -11.95 -12.76 8.00
CA PRO A 124 -13.02 -12.87 9.01
C PRO A 124 -14.43 -12.76 8.43
N THR A 125 -14.58 -12.11 7.28
CA THR A 125 -15.83 -12.05 6.51
C THR A 125 -15.74 -12.94 5.27
N PRO A 126 -16.62 -13.95 5.12
CA PRO A 126 -16.59 -14.87 3.99
C PRO A 126 -17.22 -14.24 2.75
N THR A 127 -16.60 -13.20 2.19
CA THR A 127 -17.01 -12.64 0.90
C THR A 127 -16.38 -13.45 -0.23
N SER A 128 -17.08 -14.53 -0.59
CA SER A 128 -16.93 -15.35 -1.81
C SER A 128 -15.50 -15.51 -2.40
N TRP A 129 -14.73 -16.43 -1.83
CA TRP A 129 -13.65 -17.08 -2.59
C TRP A 129 -14.16 -18.36 -3.22
N TYR A 130 -13.96 -18.51 -4.53
CA TYR A 130 -14.20 -19.77 -5.23
C TYR A 130 -13.16 -20.81 -4.80
N ALA A 131 -13.35 -21.38 -3.61
CA ALA A 131 -12.60 -22.54 -3.16
C ALA A 131 -13.04 -23.74 -4.01
N THR A 132 -12.17 -24.22 -4.89
CA THR A 132 -12.39 -25.54 -5.47
C THR A 132 -12.28 -26.56 -4.33
N PRO A 133 -13.28 -27.42 -4.07
CA PRO A 133 -13.26 -28.40 -2.97
C PRO A 133 -12.22 -29.51 -3.16
N GLN A 134 -11.42 -29.45 -4.24
CA GLN A 134 -10.38 -30.42 -4.55
C GLN A 134 -9.15 -30.16 -3.69
N ARG A 135 -8.72 -31.20 -2.99
CA ARG A 135 -7.54 -31.20 -2.10
C ARG A 135 -6.25 -31.16 -2.94
N TYR A 136 -5.23 -30.49 -2.40
CA TYR A 136 -3.86 -30.46 -2.88
C TYR A 136 -2.95 -30.59 -1.66
N ALA A 137 -1.74 -31.13 -1.85
CA ALA A 137 -0.77 -31.25 -0.79
C ALA A 137 -0.03 -29.92 -0.63
N ALA A 138 0.17 -29.51 0.62
CA ALA A 138 1.05 -28.40 0.95
C ALA A 138 2.27 -28.95 1.67
N THR A 139 3.44 -28.57 1.21
CA THR A 139 4.74 -28.96 1.77
C THR A 139 5.45 -27.67 2.19
N PRO A 140 5.07 -27.04 3.32
CA PRO A 140 5.51 -25.69 3.68
C PRO A 140 7.02 -25.54 3.78
N ALA A 141 7.72 -26.58 4.24
CA ALA A 141 9.18 -26.61 4.37
C ALA A 141 9.92 -26.46 3.03
N ASN A 142 9.25 -26.80 1.91
CA ASN A 142 9.80 -26.70 0.56
C ASN A 142 9.15 -25.56 -0.24
N ALA A 143 8.34 -24.71 0.41
CA ALA A 143 7.51 -23.71 -0.23
C ALA A 143 6.67 -24.24 -1.40
N LEU A 144 6.17 -25.49 -1.33
CA LEU A 144 5.55 -26.20 -2.44
C LEU A 144 4.07 -26.50 -2.18
N LEU A 145 3.24 -26.27 -3.20
CA LEU A 145 1.85 -26.71 -3.28
C LEU A 145 1.71 -27.69 -4.44
N GLU A 146 1.63 -28.97 -4.11
CA GLU A 146 1.59 -30.08 -5.06
C GLU A 146 0.20 -30.30 -5.65
N SER A 147 0.13 -30.48 -6.97
CA SER A 147 -1.11 -30.78 -7.68
C SER A 147 -2.21 -29.74 -7.45
N THR A 148 -1.85 -28.46 -7.34
CA THR A 148 -2.81 -27.37 -7.11
C THR A 148 -3.81 -27.31 -8.26
N PRO A 149 -5.13 -27.51 -8.01
CA PRO A 149 -6.11 -27.53 -9.08
C PRO A 149 -6.37 -26.10 -9.53
N LEU A 150 -5.93 -25.72 -10.72
CA LEU A 150 -6.19 -24.41 -11.30
C LEU A 150 -7.32 -24.52 -12.34
N ARG A 151 -8.21 -23.53 -12.37
CA ARG A 151 -9.29 -23.38 -13.35
C ARG A 151 -9.35 -21.89 -13.74
N ALA A 152 -10.23 -21.52 -14.66
CA ALA A 152 -10.54 -20.13 -15.02
C ALA A 152 -11.07 -19.25 -13.86
N THR A 153 -10.98 -19.73 -12.62
CA THR A 153 -11.29 -19.00 -11.39
C THR A 153 -9.99 -18.63 -10.69
N LEU A 154 -9.88 -17.37 -10.28
CA LEU A 154 -8.75 -16.85 -9.52
C LEU A 154 -8.48 -17.67 -8.26
N LYS A 155 -7.22 -18.08 -8.07
CA LYS A 155 -6.71 -18.63 -6.81
C LYS A 155 -5.80 -17.62 -6.15
N GLN A 156 -5.90 -17.51 -4.82
CA GLN A 156 -5.10 -16.57 -4.04
C GLN A 156 -4.19 -17.34 -3.10
N PHE A 157 -2.94 -16.91 -3.03
CA PHE A 157 -1.88 -17.51 -2.23
C PHE A 157 -1.18 -16.42 -1.44
N GLU A 158 -0.68 -16.82 -0.27
CA GLU A 158 0.23 -16.05 0.55
C GLU A 158 1.54 -16.83 0.64
N GLY A 159 2.65 -16.13 0.56
CA GLY A 159 3.95 -16.72 0.77
C GLY A 159 4.87 -15.79 1.55
N PHE A 160 5.92 -16.40 2.07
CA PHE A 160 7.06 -15.69 2.61
C PHE A 160 8.27 -16.01 1.73
N TRP A 161 9.03 -15.00 1.38
CA TRP A 161 10.24 -15.10 0.58
C TRP A 161 11.42 -14.54 1.37
N GLN A 162 12.58 -15.16 1.22
CA GLN A 162 13.84 -14.65 1.74
C GLN A 162 14.92 -14.79 0.67
N GLY A 163 15.75 -13.76 0.50
CA GLY A 163 16.84 -13.78 -0.46
C GLY A 163 17.60 -12.46 -0.51
N GLU A 164 18.34 -12.26 -1.60
CA GLU A 164 19.08 -11.02 -1.85
C GLU A 164 18.45 -10.23 -3.00
N LEU A 165 18.44 -8.91 -2.84
CA LEU A 165 18.03 -7.97 -3.87
C LEU A 165 19.20 -7.61 -4.80
N ASN A 166 18.84 -7.14 -5.99
CA ASN A 166 19.76 -6.47 -6.91
C ASN A 166 19.90 -5.02 -6.48
N GLY A 167 20.83 -4.78 -5.55
CA GLY A 167 21.05 -3.46 -4.96
C GLY A 167 20.42 -3.30 -3.58
N ALA A 168 20.38 -2.06 -3.10
CA ALA A 168 19.88 -1.72 -1.77
C ALA A 168 19.32 -0.29 -1.75
N VAL A 169 18.61 0.06 -0.68
CA VAL A 169 18.30 1.46 -0.37
C VAL A 169 19.34 1.95 0.63
N ARG A 170 20.02 3.05 0.33
CA ARG A 170 21.04 3.66 1.19
C ARG A 170 20.62 5.05 1.61
N GLY A 171 21.22 5.54 2.68
CA GLY A 171 21.03 6.90 3.11
C GLY A 171 21.79 7.23 4.37
N GLU A 172 21.96 8.52 4.59
CA GLU A 172 22.45 9.08 5.82
C GLU A 172 21.44 10.12 6.24
N LEU A 173 20.82 9.89 7.40
CA LEU A 173 19.74 10.73 7.89
C LEU A 173 20.14 11.29 9.24
N THR A 174 20.19 12.60 9.34
CA THR A 174 20.48 13.31 10.59
C THR A 174 19.33 14.24 10.90
N ILE A 175 18.81 14.16 12.12
CA ILE A 175 17.65 14.95 12.55
C ILE A 175 18.08 15.91 13.66
N ASP A 176 17.68 17.18 13.53
CA ASP A 176 17.80 18.15 14.60
C ASP A 176 16.72 17.94 15.66
N ARG A 177 17.14 17.66 16.88
CA ARG A 177 16.25 17.40 18.02
C ARG A 177 15.47 18.64 18.46
N ARG A 178 15.90 19.85 18.09
CA ARG A 178 15.20 21.08 18.45
C ARG A 178 13.97 21.29 17.57
N SER A 179 14.12 21.12 16.25
CA SER A 179 13.06 21.36 15.26
C SER A 179 12.25 20.10 14.91
N GLY A 180 12.87 18.92 15.00
CA GLY A 180 12.34 17.69 14.43
C GLY A 180 12.63 17.52 12.93
N GLU A 181 13.41 18.43 12.32
CA GLU A 181 13.67 18.46 10.88
C GLU A 181 14.94 17.68 10.50
N LEU A 182 14.96 17.12 9.29
CA LEU A 182 16.19 16.58 8.72
C LEU A 182 17.18 17.71 8.43
N THR A 183 18.45 17.50 8.79
CA THR A 183 19.51 18.44 8.45
C THR A 183 19.79 18.42 6.95
N ALA A 184 20.33 19.52 6.41
CA ALA A 184 20.65 19.66 4.99
C ALA A 184 21.63 18.60 4.45
N GLY A 185 22.46 17.99 5.32
CA GLY A 185 23.36 16.91 4.96
C GLY A 185 22.68 15.56 4.77
N SER A 186 21.40 15.44 5.11
CA SER A 186 20.66 14.18 4.99
C SER A 186 20.36 13.84 3.53
N TRP A 187 20.53 12.57 3.16
CA TRP A 187 20.32 12.07 1.81
C TRP A 187 19.79 10.63 1.78
N LEU A 188 19.12 10.28 0.69
CA LEU A 188 18.67 8.93 0.36
C LEU A 188 19.12 8.57 -1.05
N GLN A 189 19.38 7.29 -1.30
CA GLN A 189 19.73 6.76 -2.61
C GLN A 189 19.02 5.44 -2.87
N ASN A 190 18.42 5.33 -4.04
CA ASN A 190 17.82 4.09 -4.52
C ASN A 190 18.82 3.34 -5.40
N ASP A 191 19.52 2.34 -4.88
CA ASP A 191 20.37 1.46 -5.71
C ASP A 191 19.67 0.18 -6.15
N LEU A 192 18.36 0.05 -5.90
CA LEU A 192 17.57 -1.05 -6.46
C LEU A 192 17.50 -0.90 -7.98
N ASP A 193 17.31 -2.03 -8.68
CA ASP A 193 17.08 -2.08 -10.13
C ASP A 193 15.65 -1.65 -10.52
N VAL A 194 14.81 -1.27 -9.56
CA VAL A 194 13.44 -0.82 -9.76
C VAL A 194 13.22 0.65 -9.38
N PRO A 195 12.36 1.38 -10.13
CA PRO A 195 11.95 2.72 -9.73
C PRO A 195 11.05 2.67 -8.50
N LEU A 196 11.21 3.68 -7.64
CA LEU A 196 10.35 3.94 -6.51
C LEU A 196 9.46 5.14 -6.85
N ALA A 197 8.15 5.00 -6.67
CA ALA A 197 7.18 6.06 -6.91
C ALA A 197 7.14 7.10 -5.77
N GLY A 198 7.90 6.86 -4.70
CA GLY A 198 7.95 7.68 -3.49
C GLY A 198 7.30 6.99 -2.30
N GLY A 199 7.06 7.74 -1.25
CA GLY A 199 6.43 7.22 -0.03
C GLY A 199 6.70 8.09 1.18
N TYR A 200 7.01 7.48 2.33
CA TYR A 200 7.16 8.21 3.59
C TYR A 200 8.34 7.69 4.42
N LEU A 201 9.08 8.60 5.03
CA LEU A 201 10.00 8.33 6.12
C LEU A 201 9.29 8.56 7.45
N LEU A 202 9.22 7.53 8.28
CA LEU A 202 8.62 7.55 9.61
C LEU A 202 9.73 7.54 10.67
N TYR A 203 9.60 8.37 11.71
CA TYR A 203 10.49 8.34 12.87
C TYR A 203 9.82 8.91 14.10
N VAL A 204 10.25 8.46 15.28
CA VAL A 204 9.77 9.00 16.56
C VAL A 204 10.20 10.45 16.70
N ASP A 205 9.29 11.32 17.13
CA ASP A 205 9.55 12.75 17.30
C ASP A 205 10.74 12.98 18.25
N PRO A 206 11.87 13.51 17.76
CA PRO A 206 13.09 13.64 18.55
C PRO A 206 13.04 14.82 19.55
N ARG A 207 11.99 15.65 19.48
CA ARG A 207 11.74 16.76 20.40
C ARG A 207 11.19 16.29 21.75
N LEU A 208 10.71 15.05 21.82
CA LEU A 208 10.28 14.45 23.09
C LEU A 208 11.48 14.23 24.02
N ALA A 209 11.28 14.52 25.30
CA ALA A 209 12.26 14.20 26.33
C ALA A 209 12.31 12.68 26.55
N GLY A 210 13.53 12.14 26.74
CA GLY A 210 13.75 10.71 26.90
C GLY A 210 14.26 10.06 25.60
N THR A 211 15.53 9.68 25.62
CA THR A 211 16.24 9.01 24.53
C THR A 211 15.59 7.67 24.17
N PRO A 212 15.48 7.33 22.88
CA PRO A 212 14.21 6.95 22.25
C PRO A 212 13.43 5.94 23.09
N LEU A 213 12.41 6.43 23.78
CA LEU A 213 11.37 5.59 24.38
C LEU A 213 10.47 5.05 23.28
N ARG A 214 9.96 3.84 23.52
CA ARG A 214 8.91 3.20 22.74
C ARG A 214 7.79 4.21 22.44
N ALA A 215 7.49 4.49 21.17
CA ALA A 215 6.36 5.35 20.76
C ALA A 215 5.03 4.96 21.44
N ALA A 216 4.80 3.65 21.64
CA ALA A 216 3.67 3.12 22.39
C ALA A 216 3.62 3.51 23.90
N GLY A 217 4.74 3.91 24.49
CA GLY A 217 4.82 4.43 25.86
C GLY A 217 4.75 5.95 25.95
N GLN A 218 4.86 6.65 24.82
CA GLN A 218 4.71 8.11 24.75
C GLN A 218 3.23 8.42 24.56
N THR A 219 2.57 8.83 25.63
CA THR A 219 1.15 9.25 25.61
C THR A 219 1.02 10.77 25.55
N VAL A 220 2.13 11.50 25.45
CA VAL A 220 2.16 12.96 25.39
C VAL A 220 2.89 13.41 24.13
N THR A 221 2.33 14.35 23.39
CA THR A 221 3.00 14.99 22.25
C THR A 221 4.05 15.99 22.70
N TRP A 222 4.97 16.37 21.80
CA TRP A 222 5.97 17.39 22.13
C TRP A 222 5.34 18.76 22.48
N ASN A 223 4.13 19.05 22.01
CA ASN A 223 3.37 20.25 22.36
C ASN A 223 2.44 20.08 23.58
N GLY A 224 2.64 19.01 24.37
CA GLY A 224 2.03 18.85 25.68
C GLY A 224 0.64 18.20 25.72
N TRP A 225 0.12 17.74 24.57
CA TRP A 225 -1.18 17.07 24.53
C TRP A 225 -1.06 15.70 25.18
N LYS A 226 -1.92 15.39 26.14
CA LYS A 226 -1.91 14.13 26.90
C LYS A 226 -2.88 13.12 26.31
N GLU A 227 -2.67 11.85 26.66
CA GLU A 227 -3.53 10.71 26.30
C GLU A 227 -3.72 10.54 24.78
N VAL A 228 -2.63 10.75 24.04
CA VAL A 228 -2.64 10.69 22.58
C VAL A 228 -2.29 9.28 22.05
N PRO A 229 -2.83 8.86 20.90
CA PRO A 229 -2.38 7.67 20.19
C PRO A 229 -0.89 7.80 19.80
N PRO A 230 -0.12 6.69 19.85
CA PRO A 230 1.30 6.69 19.52
C PRO A 230 1.65 7.27 18.13
N ALA A 231 0.73 7.16 17.16
CA ALA A 231 0.92 7.68 15.80
C ALA A 231 1.11 9.21 15.74
N LEU A 232 0.64 9.97 16.74
CA LEU A 232 0.88 11.42 16.82
C LEU A 232 2.32 11.76 17.23
N ASN A 233 3.04 10.82 17.83
CA ASN A 233 4.44 10.96 18.22
C ASN A 233 5.40 10.42 17.16
N VAL A 234 4.88 10.05 15.99
CA VAL A 234 5.66 9.62 14.83
C VAL A 234 5.54 10.70 13.77
N ILE A 235 6.65 11.34 13.44
CA ILE A 235 6.73 12.26 12.31
C ILE A 235 6.75 11.43 11.04
N ALA A 236 6.01 11.88 10.03
CA ALA A 236 5.94 11.26 8.73
C ALA A 236 6.32 12.26 7.64
N LEU A 237 7.49 12.07 7.06
CA LEU A 237 8.03 12.95 6.03
C LEU A 237 7.80 12.34 4.63
N PRO A 238 7.16 13.05 3.70
CA PRO A 238 7.06 12.60 2.31
C PRO A 238 8.43 12.40 1.67
N ILE A 239 8.57 11.31 0.92
CA ILE A 239 9.76 11.00 0.12
C ILE A 239 9.36 11.03 -1.36
N PRO A 240 10.08 11.78 -2.20
CA PRO A 240 9.78 11.85 -3.63
C PRO A 240 10.04 10.53 -4.34
N ALA A 241 9.58 10.43 -5.59
CA ALA A 241 9.95 9.33 -6.47
C ALA A 241 11.47 9.31 -6.69
N LEU A 242 12.04 8.10 -6.79
CA LEU A 242 13.47 7.87 -6.99
C LEU A 242 13.69 6.80 -8.06
N LYS A 243 14.39 7.16 -9.13
CA LYS A 243 14.82 6.23 -10.16
C LYS A 243 15.94 5.32 -9.64
N PRO A 244 16.20 4.17 -10.30
CA PRO A 244 17.40 3.39 -10.04
C PRO A 244 18.67 4.24 -10.15
N GLY A 245 19.54 4.13 -9.16
CA GLY A 245 20.78 4.90 -9.01
C GLY A 245 20.62 6.35 -8.55
N GLU A 246 19.39 6.85 -8.37
CA GLU A 246 19.15 8.25 -8.03
C GLU A 246 19.43 8.53 -6.55
N LYS A 247 20.17 9.62 -6.31
CA LYS A 247 20.42 10.17 -4.98
C LYS A 247 19.66 11.49 -4.81
N VAL A 248 18.96 11.62 -3.69
CA VAL A 248 18.22 12.82 -3.31
C VAL A 248 18.74 13.38 -1.98
N SER A 249 18.78 14.70 -1.89
CA SER A 249 19.08 15.48 -0.67
C SER A 249 18.03 16.57 -0.50
N GLY A 250 18.02 17.25 0.66
CA GLY A 250 17.00 18.27 0.93
C GLY A 250 15.60 17.68 1.11
N LEU A 251 15.52 16.50 1.72
CA LEU A 251 14.28 15.81 2.03
C LEU A 251 13.41 16.68 2.95
N GLY A 252 12.13 16.82 2.63
CA GLY A 252 11.17 17.53 3.47
C GLY A 252 11.19 19.06 3.38
N GLN A 253 12.04 19.65 2.52
CA GLN A 253 12.21 21.12 2.48
C GLN A 253 10.93 21.87 2.14
N GLU A 254 10.08 21.32 1.27
CA GLU A 254 8.79 21.93 0.95
C GLU A 254 7.85 21.95 2.16
N GLU A 255 7.84 20.87 2.95
CA GLU A 255 7.06 20.75 4.18
C GLU A 255 7.58 21.74 5.21
N TYR A 256 8.90 21.81 5.41
CA TYR A 256 9.54 22.68 6.39
C TYR A 256 9.32 24.16 6.04
N ALA A 257 9.44 24.54 4.77
CA ALA A 257 9.25 25.93 4.33
C ALA A 257 7.83 26.48 4.54
N ARG A 258 6.81 25.60 4.61
CA ARG A 258 5.41 26.01 4.83
C ARG A 258 5.10 26.31 6.29
N LEU A 259 5.86 25.75 7.23
CA LEU A 259 5.56 25.84 8.67
C LEU A 259 5.66 27.26 9.25
N PRO A 260 6.70 28.06 8.97
CA PRO A 260 6.80 29.41 9.53
C PRO A 260 5.61 30.28 9.18
N ALA A 261 5.21 30.30 7.90
CA ALA A 261 4.06 31.07 7.44
C ALA A 261 2.74 30.58 8.06
N ALA A 262 2.56 29.25 8.21
CA ALA A 262 1.39 28.68 8.87
C ALA A 262 1.33 29.07 10.35
N ARG A 263 2.46 28.97 11.08
CA ARG A 263 2.55 29.36 12.49
C ARG A 263 2.30 30.85 12.68
N GLN A 264 2.86 31.71 11.82
CA GLN A 264 2.61 33.15 11.86
C GLN A 264 1.13 33.48 11.65
N ARG A 265 0.48 32.89 10.65
CA ARG A 265 -0.98 33.08 10.41
C ARG A 265 -1.81 32.63 11.60
N TRP A 266 -1.46 31.48 12.19
CA TRP A 266 -2.14 30.96 13.38
C TRP A 266 -2.05 31.92 14.57
N GLN A 267 -0.86 32.46 14.83
CA GLN A 267 -0.64 33.44 15.90
C GLN A 267 -1.44 34.74 15.67
N THR A 268 -1.53 35.21 14.42
CA THR A 268 -2.25 36.46 14.11
C THR A 268 -3.76 36.34 14.21
N LEU A 269 -4.34 35.19 13.85
CA LEU A 269 -5.79 35.06 13.74
C LEU A 269 -6.46 34.76 15.09
N ARG A 270 -5.75 34.18 16.08
CA ARG A 270 -6.32 33.73 17.39
C ARG A 270 -7.71 33.06 17.25
N GLU A 271 -7.97 32.41 16.11
CA GLU A 271 -9.31 31.94 15.75
C GLU A 271 -9.60 30.59 16.42
N PRO A 272 -10.70 30.45 17.18
CA PRO A 272 -11.09 29.18 17.83
C PRO A 272 -11.32 28.02 16.85
N LYS A 273 -11.56 28.31 15.56
CA LYS A 273 -11.71 27.26 14.53
C LYS A 273 -10.39 26.56 14.21
N PHE A 274 -9.25 27.19 14.49
CA PHE A 274 -7.91 26.62 14.33
C PHE A 274 -7.36 26.18 15.70
N ASN A 275 -8.08 25.33 16.44
CA ASN A 275 -7.68 24.79 17.76
C ASN A 275 -6.35 23.99 17.79
N LYS A 276 -5.53 24.00 16.73
CA LYS A 276 -4.33 23.16 16.62
C LYS A 276 -3.15 23.94 16.04
N TRP A 277 -2.09 24.11 16.84
CA TRP A 277 -0.79 24.63 16.42
C TRP A 277 -0.31 23.96 15.12
N PRO A 278 0.12 24.72 14.09
CA PRO A 278 0.72 24.15 12.89
C PRO A 278 2.09 23.54 13.17
N ASP A 279 2.27 22.28 12.78
CA ASP A 279 3.49 21.53 13.01
C ASP A 279 3.75 20.47 11.95
N LEU A 280 4.91 19.79 12.04
CA LEU A 280 5.29 18.66 11.20
C LEU A 280 4.19 17.61 11.10
N LEU A 281 4.07 17.01 9.92
CA LEU A 281 3.06 16.02 9.63
C LEU A 281 3.30 14.76 10.47
N THR A 282 2.25 14.27 11.12
CA THR A 282 2.32 13.04 11.92
C THR A 282 1.83 11.84 11.11
N LEU A 283 2.23 10.63 11.52
CA LEU A 283 1.67 9.40 10.97
C LEU A 283 0.16 9.34 11.19
N TYR A 284 -0.33 9.86 12.31
CA TYR A 284 -1.77 9.97 12.57
C TYR A 284 -2.48 10.78 11.47
N ASP A 285 -1.94 11.94 11.09
CA ASP A 285 -2.51 12.76 10.01
C ASP A 285 -2.54 11.98 8.69
N LEU A 286 -1.47 11.29 8.31
CA LEU A 286 -1.45 10.47 7.09
C LEU A 286 -2.46 9.32 7.15
N GLN A 287 -2.58 8.64 8.28
CA GLN A 287 -3.54 7.55 8.44
C GLN A 287 -4.98 8.05 8.29
N GLN A 288 -5.30 9.28 8.74
CA GLN A 288 -6.60 9.90 8.47
C GLN A 288 -6.85 10.08 6.96
N ASP A 289 -5.85 10.54 6.21
CA ASP A 289 -5.97 10.70 4.75
C ASP A 289 -6.16 9.34 4.05
N TRP A 290 -5.41 8.31 4.47
CA TRP A 290 -5.47 6.99 3.87
C TRP A 290 -6.84 6.30 4.03
N VAL A 291 -7.55 6.59 5.13
CA VAL A 291 -8.92 6.09 5.36
C VAL A 291 -10.02 7.01 4.80
N GLY A 292 -9.65 8.08 4.08
CA GLY A 292 -10.59 9.04 3.50
C GLY A 292 -11.19 10.02 4.52
N GLY A 293 -10.58 10.15 5.70
CA GLY A 293 -10.90 11.16 6.70
C GLY A 293 -10.36 12.53 6.33
N ARG A 294 -10.78 13.56 7.08
CA ARG A 294 -10.19 14.91 6.96
C ARG A 294 -8.79 14.90 7.56
N SER A 295 -7.80 15.41 6.83
CA SER A 295 -6.41 15.46 7.28
C SER A 295 -5.71 16.76 6.87
N ARG A 296 -4.59 17.05 7.55
CA ARG A 296 -3.58 18.05 7.16
C ARG A 296 -2.59 17.52 6.13
N ALA A 297 -2.57 16.20 5.92
CA ALA A 297 -1.69 15.55 4.96
C ALA A 297 -1.90 16.14 3.56
N PRO A 298 -0.81 16.40 2.82
CA PRO A 298 -0.93 16.67 1.40
C PRO A 298 -1.59 15.44 0.75
N VAL A 299 -2.63 15.69 -0.06
CA VAL A 299 -3.32 14.62 -0.79
C VAL A 299 -2.32 14.01 -1.77
N ALA A 300 -1.75 12.89 -1.38
CA ALA A 300 -1.00 12.06 -2.30
C ALA A 300 -2.02 11.31 -3.16
N ASN A 301 -1.80 11.31 -4.47
CA ASN A 301 -2.65 10.59 -5.44
C ASN A 301 -2.40 9.07 -5.39
N TRP A 302 -2.26 8.51 -4.18
CA TRP A 302 -2.23 7.08 -3.95
C TRP A 302 -3.59 6.48 -4.21
N ASP A 303 -3.61 5.38 -4.95
CA ASP A 303 -4.83 4.60 -5.09
C ASP A 303 -5.20 3.93 -3.74
N GLN A 304 -6.41 3.38 -3.68
CA GLN A 304 -6.90 2.69 -2.49
C GLN A 304 -6.01 1.51 -2.07
N THR A 305 -5.36 0.86 -3.02
CA THR A 305 -4.51 -0.30 -2.76
C THR A 305 -3.26 0.09 -1.97
N VAL A 306 -2.61 1.17 -2.41
CA VAL A 306 -1.40 1.69 -1.77
C VAL A 306 -1.75 2.22 -0.38
N ARG A 307 -2.85 2.96 -0.24
CA ARG A 307 -3.36 3.44 1.07
C ARG A 307 -3.58 2.28 2.05
N GLU A 308 -4.23 1.21 1.61
CA GLU A 308 -4.43 0.00 2.44
C GLU A 308 -3.10 -0.70 2.79
N ALA A 309 -2.11 -0.71 1.89
CA ALA A 309 -0.80 -1.29 2.15
C ALA A 309 0.03 -0.47 3.16
N LEU A 310 -0.01 0.86 3.03
CA LEU A 310 0.60 1.78 3.99
C LEU A 310 -0.07 1.65 5.37
N LEU A 311 -1.41 1.57 5.39
CA LEU A 311 -2.16 1.38 6.62
C LEU A 311 -1.87 0.01 7.27
N ALA A 312 -1.87 -1.07 6.50
CA ALA A 312 -1.56 -2.41 7.02
C ALA A 312 -0.13 -2.49 7.59
N SER A 313 0.82 -1.77 6.99
CA SER A 313 2.21 -1.69 7.48
C SER A 313 2.36 -0.90 8.77
N THR A 314 1.37 -0.07 9.11
CA THR A 314 1.41 0.89 10.23
C THR A 314 0.30 0.70 11.26
N ARG A 315 -0.42 -0.42 11.19
CA ARG A 315 -1.70 -0.64 11.88
C ARG A 315 -1.59 -0.78 13.39
N ASN A 316 -0.42 -1.14 13.93
CA ASN A 316 -0.25 -1.33 15.38
C ASN A 316 -0.14 -0.03 16.17
N PHE A 317 -0.01 1.12 15.50
CA PHE A 317 -0.22 2.39 16.18
C PHE A 317 -1.72 2.67 16.29
N TYR A 318 -2.21 2.84 17.52
CA TYR A 318 -3.63 2.94 17.84
C TYR A 318 -4.36 3.95 16.93
N LEU A 319 -5.31 3.45 16.13
CA LEU A 319 -5.98 4.19 15.05
C LEU A 319 -7.35 4.70 15.49
N HIS A 320 -7.52 6.02 15.51
CA HIS A 320 -8.82 6.67 15.70
C HIS A 320 -9.17 7.51 14.47
N VAL A 321 -10.43 7.53 14.06
CA VAL A 321 -10.91 8.53 13.09
C VAL A 321 -11.13 9.85 13.81
N GLN A 322 -10.70 10.94 13.18
CA GLN A 322 -11.12 12.28 13.57
C GLN A 322 -12.61 12.49 13.19
N GLU A 323 -13.54 12.21 14.10
CA GLU A 323 -14.94 12.65 13.96
C GLU A 323 -15.07 14.12 14.45
N ASN A 324 -16.00 14.87 13.84
CA ASN A 324 -16.24 16.30 14.10
C ASN A 324 -16.49 16.59 15.61
N ASN A 325 -15.46 17.04 16.34
CA ASN A 325 -15.39 18.36 16.99
C ASN A 325 -14.39 18.37 18.18
N ASP A 326 -13.41 19.26 18.05
CA ASP A 326 -12.73 20.09 19.06
C ASP A 326 -12.13 19.52 20.35
N LYS A 327 -12.30 18.24 20.71
CA LYS A 327 -11.74 17.74 21.97
C LYS A 327 -11.10 16.38 21.84
N PHE A 328 -9.94 16.37 21.20
CA PHE A 328 -9.03 15.22 21.23
C PHE A 328 -8.74 14.77 22.67
N GLU A 329 -8.68 15.72 23.61
CA GLU A 329 -8.49 15.50 25.04
C GLU A 329 -9.67 14.81 25.76
N GLN A 330 -10.86 14.71 25.15
CA GLN A 330 -12.05 14.14 25.80
C GLN A 330 -12.58 12.88 25.10
N SER A 331 -12.12 12.58 23.89
CA SER A 331 -12.53 11.41 23.14
C SER A 331 -11.45 11.06 22.12
N SER A 332 -10.56 10.14 22.46
CA SER A 332 -9.92 9.30 21.46
C SER A 332 -11.03 8.79 20.53
N GLY A 333 -11.05 9.25 19.27
CA GLY A 333 -12.21 9.15 18.36
C GLY A 333 -12.69 7.72 18.10
N ARG A 334 -13.58 7.50 17.14
CA ARG A 334 -14.03 6.14 16.86
C ARG A 334 -12.86 5.27 16.38
N SER A 335 -12.64 4.12 17.02
CA SER A 335 -11.60 3.17 16.60
C SER A 335 -11.84 2.74 15.15
N ILE A 336 -10.77 2.77 14.35
CA ILE A 336 -10.80 2.24 12.99
C ILE A 336 -10.74 0.72 13.07
N THR A 337 -11.69 0.03 12.44
CA THR A 337 -11.56 -1.42 12.27
C THR A 337 -10.39 -1.71 11.33
N THR A 338 -9.46 -2.53 11.80
CA THR A 338 -8.37 -3.10 10.99
C THR A 338 -8.74 -4.48 10.46
N ASP A 339 -10.00 -4.88 10.60
CA ASP A 339 -10.49 -6.18 10.14
C ASP A 339 -10.29 -6.32 8.64
N GLY A 340 -9.69 -7.44 8.23
CA GLY A 340 -9.37 -7.72 6.83
C GLY A 340 -8.07 -7.08 6.34
N LEU A 341 -7.35 -6.30 7.15
CA LEU A 341 -5.98 -5.90 6.85
C LEU A 341 -5.00 -7.06 7.05
N MET A 342 -3.98 -7.10 6.20
CA MET A 342 -2.92 -8.10 6.26
C MET A 342 -2.03 -7.91 7.49
N ASP A 343 -1.53 -9.02 8.05
CA ASP A 343 -0.60 -8.99 9.18
C ASP A 343 0.83 -8.78 8.73
N VAL A 344 1.13 -7.51 8.45
CA VAL A 344 2.40 -7.07 7.89
C VAL A 344 2.90 -5.84 8.65
N ASP A 345 2.68 -5.76 9.96
CA ASP A 345 3.08 -4.58 10.72
C ASP A 345 4.61 -4.50 10.93
N VAL A 346 5.18 -3.34 10.65
CA VAL A 346 6.62 -3.05 10.85
C VAL A 346 6.86 -1.96 11.90
N CYS A 347 5.83 -1.51 12.60
CA CYS A 347 5.94 -0.47 13.62
C CYS A 347 6.89 -0.88 14.75
N HIS A 348 7.00 -2.18 15.03
CA HIS A 348 7.95 -2.69 16.01
C HIS A 348 9.42 -2.37 15.67
N TRP A 349 9.77 -2.09 14.41
CA TRP A 349 11.12 -1.66 14.04
C TRP A 349 11.44 -0.25 14.50
N LEU A 350 10.48 0.68 14.44
CA LEU A 350 10.64 2.03 15.00
C LEU A 350 10.91 2.02 16.52
N MET A 351 10.66 0.88 17.16
CA MET A 351 10.71 0.69 18.61
C MET A 351 11.98 -0.04 19.06
N GLN A 352 12.83 -0.48 18.12
CA GLN A 352 14.11 -1.07 18.47
C GLN A 352 15.04 0.07 18.89
N GLY A 353 15.49 -0.02 20.15
CA GLY A 353 16.13 1.07 20.88
C GLY A 353 17.44 1.57 20.27
N PRO A 354 18.11 2.51 20.95
CA PRO A 354 19.26 3.20 20.38
C PRO A 354 20.38 2.22 20.05
N VAL A 355 20.86 2.25 18.80
CA VAL A 355 22.09 1.56 18.43
C VAL A 355 23.23 2.46 18.88
N LYS A 356 24.16 1.96 19.71
CA LYS A 356 25.40 2.69 20.00
C LYS A 356 26.04 3.03 18.66
N GLY A 357 26.25 4.33 18.39
CA GLY A 357 26.48 4.88 17.06
C GLY A 357 27.38 4.02 16.18
N ALA A 358 26.91 3.72 14.97
CA ALA A 358 27.78 3.19 13.92
C ALA A 358 28.88 4.25 13.65
N GLY A 359 30.13 3.90 13.91
CA GLY A 359 31.28 4.79 13.72
C GLY A 359 32.10 5.14 14.97
N GLY A 360 31.85 4.51 16.13
CA GLY A 360 32.74 4.62 17.29
C GLY A 360 32.76 5.99 17.98
N ARG A 361 31.84 6.90 17.64
CA ARG A 361 31.65 8.18 18.36
C ARG A 361 30.68 7.98 19.53
N PRO A 362 31.12 8.16 20.78
CA PRO A 362 30.31 7.89 21.98
C PRO A 362 29.14 8.87 22.18
N ASP A 363 29.10 10.00 21.45
CA ASP A 363 28.22 11.13 21.76
C ASP A 363 26.92 11.19 20.93
N VAL A 364 26.77 10.33 19.92
CA VAL A 364 25.59 10.33 19.03
C VAL A 364 24.69 9.17 19.39
N VAL A 365 23.51 9.48 19.92
CA VAL A 365 22.46 8.48 20.08
C VAL A 365 21.82 8.24 18.72
N ALA A 366 21.98 7.04 18.17
CA ALA A 366 21.30 6.68 16.93
C ALA A 366 19.83 6.37 17.23
N GLY A 367 18.92 7.09 16.58
CA GLY A 367 17.51 6.70 16.47
C GLY A 367 17.30 5.68 15.34
N GLN A 368 16.07 5.20 15.19
CA GLN A 368 15.67 4.38 14.05
C GLN A 368 14.50 5.01 13.31
N GLY A 369 14.59 5.00 11.99
CA GLY A 369 13.55 5.42 11.07
C GLY A 369 13.10 4.24 10.22
N LEU A 370 11.92 4.38 9.63
CA LEU A 370 11.32 3.40 8.73
C LEU A 370 10.89 4.10 7.45
N LEU A 371 11.49 3.74 6.33
CA LEU A 371 11.02 4.17 5.02
C LEU A 371 9.95 3.20 4.53
N LEU A 372 8.81 3.72 4.11
CA LEU A 372 7.79 3.03 3.36
C LEU A 372 7.84 3.56 1.92
N LEU A 373 8.35 2.76 0.99
CA LEU A 373 8.61 3.18 -0.39
C LEU A 373 7.82 2.29 -1.34
N TYR A 374 6.95 2.90 -2.13
CA TYR A 374 6.11 2.19 -3.07
C TYR A 374 6.79 2.03 -4.44
N SER A 375 6.59 0.88 -5.08
CA SER A 375 6.98 0.64 -6.47
C SER A 375 5.85 -0.04 -7.22
N ASP A 376 5.53 0.47 -8.40
CA ASP A 376 4.60 -0.14 -9.37
C ASP A 376 5.22 -1.36 -10.09
N VAL A 377 6.45 -1.75 -9.73
CA VAL A 377 7.09 -2.95 -10.24
C VAL A 377 6.84 -4.12 -9.28
N PRO A 378 6.51 -5.33 -9.80
CA PRO A 378 6.43 -6.53 -8.98
C PRO A 378 7.67 -6.74 -8.11
N GLY A 379 7.45 -7.20 -6.88
CA GLY A 379 8.52 -7.48 -5.94
C GLY A 379 9.46 -8.63 -6.38
N PRO A 380 10.54 -8.87 -5.62
CA PRO A 380 11.59 -9.83 -5.97
C PRO A 380 11.12 -11.29 -5.94
N ALA A 381 10.04 -11.59 -5.21
CA ALA A 381 9.50 -12.94 -5.08
C ALA A 381 8.75 -13.35 -6.35
N GLN A 382 9.24 -14.41 -7.00
CA GLN A 382 8.63 -14.96 -8.20
C GLN A 382 7.95 -16.30 -7.90
N LEU A 383 6.64 -16.35 -8.14
CA LEU A 383 5.90 -17.62 -8.12
C LEU A 383 6.44 -18.53 -9.23
N GLN A 384 6.77 -19.76 -8.88
CA GLN A 384 7.19 -20.79 -9.81
C GLN A 384 6.02 -21.73 -10.10
N ARG A 385 5.97 -22.21 -11.33
CA ARG A 385 5.05 -23.24 -11.81
C ARG A 385 5.88 -24.34 -12.44
N GLU A 386 5.76 -25.57 -11.94
CA GLU A 386 6.58 -26.71 -12.38
C GLU A 386 8.08 -26.36 -12.34
N GLY A 387 8.52 -25.71 -11.26
CA GLY A 387 9.90 -25.25 -11.07
C GLY A 387 10.35 -24.07 -11.94
N LYS A 388 9.48 -23.51 -12.81
CA LYS A 388 9.82 -22.38 -13.68
C LYS A 388 9.17 -21.09 -13.21
N PRO A 389 9.89 -19.95 -13.16
CA PRO A 389 9.30 -18.67 -12.80
C PRO A 389 8.14 -18.27 -13.72
N VAL A 390 7.06 -17.76 -13.12
CA VAL A 390 5.90 -17.22 -13.83
C VAL A 390 6.01 -15.71 -13.84
N LYS A 391 6.05 -15.11 -15.03
CA LYS A 391 6.08 -13.65 -15.18
C LYS A 391 4.74 -13.05 -14.72
N PRO A 392 4.73 -12.09 -13.79
CA PRO A 392 3.52 -11.37 -13.40
C PRO A 392 3.01 -10.50 -14.54
N ASN A 393 1.69 -10.50 -14.74
CA ASN A 393 0.98 -9.60 -15.66
C ASN A 393 0.82 -8.21 -15.06
N ARG A 394 0.66 -8.17 -13.74
CA ARG A 394 0.58 -6.95 -12.94
C ARG A 394 1.15 -7.22 -11.56
N GLY A 395 1.67 -6.20 -10.93
CA GLY A 395 2.02 -6.28 -9.53
C GLY A 395 2.71 -5.03 -9.07
N ALA A 396 2.87 -4.94 -7.76
CA ALA A 396 3.51 -3.83 -7.11
C ALA A 396 4.18 -4.34 -5.84
N CYS A 397 4.98 -3.50 -5.22
CA CYS A 397 5.53 -3.79 -3.91
C CYS A 397 5.68 -2.53 -3.06
N LEU A 398 5.66 -2.76 -1.75
CA LEU A 398 5.99 -1.77 -0.75
C LEU A 398 7.28 -2.20 -0.06
N TYR A 399 8.36 -1.46 -0.30
CA TYR A 399 9.63 -1.63 0.40
C TYR A 399 9.55 -0.94 1.76
N ARG A 400 9.97 -1.66 2.79
CA ARG A 400 9.98 -1.24 4.19
C ARG A 400 11.42 -1.32 4.65
N VAL A 401 12.08 -0.17 4.70
CA VAL A 401 13.52 -0.08 4.93
C VAL A 401 13.76 0.46 6.33
N ARG A 402 14.43 -0.32 7.17
CA ARG A 402 14.94 0.16 8.45
C ARG A 402 16.14 1.07 8.22
N MET A 403 16.03 2.33 8.62
CA MET A 403 17.05 3.36 8.44
C MET A 403 17.68 3.77 9.78
N PRO A 404 19.02 3.78 9.91
CA PRO A 404 19.65 4.41 11.06
C PRO A 404 19.49 5.95 10.97
N LEU A 405 19.19 6.58 12.10
CA LEU A 405 19.09 8.04 12.21
C LEU A 405 20.15 8.55 13.18
N GLN A 406 20.87 9.60 12.80
CA GLN A 406 21.69 10.37 13.72
C GLN A 406 20.86 11.50 14.33
N LEU A 407 21.01 11.74 15.62
CA LEU A 407 20.33 12.83 16.32
C LEU A 407 21.34 13.87 16.75
N VAL A 408 21.06 15.14 16.48
CA VAL A 408 21.93 16.28 16.84
C VAL A 408 21.15 17.36 17.60
N GLY A 409 21.86 18.18 18.37
CA GLY A 409 21.25 19.19 19.22
C GLY A 409 20.56 18.62 20.46
N SER A 410 19.73 19.44 21.09
CA SER A 410 18.98 19.08 22.29
C SER A 410 17.48 19.30 22.06
N PRO A 411 16.62 18.48 22.69
CA PRO A 411 15.19 18.77 22.72
C PRO A 411 14.93 20.18 23.27
N PRO A 412 13.82 20.82 22.90
CA PRO A 412 13.41 22.08 23.53
C PRO A 412 13.27 21.92 25.05
N ALA A 413 13.50 23.00 25.81
CA ALA A 413 13.53 23.00 27.28
C ALA A 413 12.18 22.64 27.94
N GLY A 414 11.12 22.46 27.15
CA GLY A 414 9.80 21.98 27.57
C GLY A 414 8.85 21.99 26.38
N PRO A 415 7.66 21.38 26.49
CA PRO A 415 6.59 21.66 25.54
C PRO A 415 6.33 23.18 25.51
N PRO A 416 6.06 23.79 24.34
CA PRO A 416 5.62 25.18 24.29
C PRO A 416 4.47 25.34 25.29
N GLU A 417 4.63 26.23 26.28
CA GLU A 417 3.56 26.51 27.24
C GLU A 417 2.33 26.99 26.45
N THR A 418 1.38 26.10 26.24
CA THR A 418 0.08 26.45 25.68
C THR A 418 -0.65 27.27 26.74
N GLY A 419 -0.51 28.60 26.66
CA GLY A 419 -1.56 29.52 27.06
C GLY A 419 -1.60 30.01 28.52
N LYS A 420 -0.46 30.37 29.14
CA LYS A 420 -0.50 31.25 30.32
C LYS A 420 0.28 32.56 30.24
N GLU A 421 1.01 32.81 29.17
CA GLU A 421 1.51 34.15 28.88
C GLU A 421 1.13 34.54 27.45
N LEU A 422 -0.01 35.22 27.32
CA LEU A 422 -0.29 36.26 26.31
C LEU A 422 -1.57 37.02 26.66
#